data_AF-A0A7L1I682-F1
#
_entry.id   AF-A0A7L1I682-F1
#
_cell.length_a   1.000
_cell.length_b   1.000
_cell.length_c   1.000
_cell.angle_alpha   90.00
_cell.angle_beta   90.00
_cell.angle_gamma   90.00
#
_symmetry.space_group_name_H-M   'P 1'
#
loop_
_entity.id
_entity.type
_entity.pdbx_description
1 polymer ?
#
loop_
_entity_poly.entity_id
_entity_poly.type
_entity_poly.pdbx_seq_one_letter_code
_entity_poly.pdbx_strand_id
1 'polypeptide(L)'
;PVLASAHENGCICLWNIQGNLMKELLPFSKYPSVPLTTLCTDISTKMLLAGSKEGHIMRWSIASFLEDPENSKNQIKEELCWRAHSTEVVDLFHEEEKNVVVTASIDGSVRLWHAMNSYYLGYFGQPRKFELSDISRLILPCDINTFPIIIKERSKHMEKNKKFEYPLMLDRDK
;
A
#
# COMPACT_ATOMS: atom_id res chain seq x y z
N PRO A 1 -11.01 -9.08 -14.59
CA PRO A 1 -10.63 -8.87 -13.17
C PRO A 1 -9.12 -8.89 -13.02
N VAL A 2 -8.58 -8.07 -12.13
CA VAL A 2 -7.14 -8.03 -11.80
C VAL A 2 -6.99 -8.51 -10.36
N LEU A 3 -5.99 -9.35 -10.11
CA LEU A 3 -5.62 -9.80 -8.77
C LEU A 3 -4.34 -9.08 -8.35
N ALA A 4 -4.25 -8.68 -7.09
CA ALA A 4 -3.04 -8.11 -6.50
C ALA A 4 -2.51 -9.05 -5.41
N SER A 5 -1.19 -9.18 -5.34
CA SER A 5 -0.51 -10.00 -4.33
C SER A 5 0.71 -9.27 -3.77
N ALA A 6 0.89 -9.33 -2.45
CA ALA A 6 2.07 -8.83 -1.74
C ALA A 6 3.10 -9.95 -1.59
N HIS A 7 4.39 -9.63 -1.76
CA HIS A 7 5.46 -10.61 -1.76
C HIS A 7 6.54 -10.30 -0.70
N GLU A 8 7.23 -11.35 -0.26
CA GLU A 8 8.35 -11.29 0.71
C GLU A 8 9.52 -10.44 0.20
N ASN A 9 9.71 -10.38 -1.12
CA ASN A 9 10.74 -9.53 -1.74
C ASN A 9 10.38 -8.04 -1.76
N GLY A 10 9.22 -7.66 -1.21
CA GLY A 10 8.75 -6.27 -1.13
C GLY A 10 8.03 -5.75 -2.37
N CYS A 11 7.75 -6.60 -3.37
CA CYS A 11 7.00 -6.18 -4.56
C CYS A 11 5.50 -6.51 -4.45
N ILE A 12 4.71 -5.77 -5.21
CA ILE A 12 3.31 -6.10 -5.49
C ILE A 12 3.25 -6.60 -6.92
N CYS A 13 2.65 -7.76 -7.12
CA CYS A 13 2.37 -8.28 -8.46
C CYS A 13 0.89 -8.13 -8.77
N LEU A 14 0.59 -7.60 -9.96
CA LEU A 14 -0.75 -7.54 -10.54
C LEU A 14 -0.89 -8.63 -11.61
N TRP A 15 -1.95 -9.41 -11.53
CA TRP A 15 -2.19 -10.58 -12.38
C TRP A 15 -3.54 -10.46 -13.07
N ASN A 16 -3.64 -11.02 -14.28
CA ASN A 16 -4.95 -11.30 -14.86
C ASN A 16 -5.52 -12.61 -14.28
N ILE A 17 -6.80 -12.87 -14.53
CA ILE A 17 -7.46 -14.11 -14.08
C ILE A 17 -6.94 -15.39 -14.77
N GLN A 18 -6.17 -15.24 -15.85
CA GLN A 18 -5.50 -16.36 -16.51
C GLN A 18 -4.17 -16.73 -15.82
N GLY A 19 -3.73 -15.95 -14.82
CA GLY A 19 -2.49 -16.17 -14.08
C GLY A 19 -1.27 -15.51 -14.70
N ASN A 20 -1.42 -14.68 -15.74
CA ASN A 20 -0.30 -13.95 -16.32
C ASN A 20 0.00 -12.70 -15.49
N LEU A 21 1.29 -12.47 -15.23
CA LEU A 21 1.78 -11.24 -14.62
C LEU A 21 1.55 -10.07 -15.58
N MET A 22 0.79 -9.07 -15.14
CA MET A 22 0.53 -7.84 -15.88
C MET A 22 1.53 -6.75 -15.53
N LYS A 23 1.79 -6.55 -14.23
CA LYS A 23 2.74 -5.53 -13.75
C LYS A 23 3.33 -5.93 -12.40
N GLU A 24 4.57 -5.54 -12.19
CA GLU A 24 5.25 -5.58 -10.90
C GLU A 24 5.46 -4.16 -10.39
N LEU A 25 5.08 -3.89 -9.14
CA LEU A 25 5.22 -2.60 -8.47
C LEU A 25 6.28 -2.76 -7.38
N LEU A 26 7.24 -1.85 -7.38
CA LEU A 26 8.27 -1.76 -6.36
C LEU A 26 8.08 -0.47 -5.58
N PRO A 27 8.12 -0.50 -4.24
CA PRO A 27 8.15 0.69 -3.43
C PRO A 27 9.28 1.63 -3.84
N PHE A 28 9.04 2.93 -3.77
CA PHE A 28 9.99 3.95 -4.15
C PHE A 28 11.26 3.82 -3.29
N SER A 29 12.41 3.89 -3.96
CA SER A 29 13.72 3.38 -3.53
C SER A 29 14.40 4.09 -2.35
N LYS A 30 13.67 4.77 -1.46
CA LYS A 30 14.26 5.42 -0.29
C LYS A 30 14.61 4.41 0.81
N TYR A 31 13.93 3.26 0.83
CA TYR A 31 14.15 2.18 1.79
C TYR A 31 14.50 0.87 1.06
N PRO A 32 15.28 -0.02 1.68
CA PRO A 32 15.50 -1.36 1.15
C PRO A 32 14.16 -2.07 0.95
N SER A 33 14.12 -3.04 0.04
CA SER A 33 12.91 -3.84 -0.17
C SER A 33 12.54 -4.56 1.13
N VAL A 34 11.40 -4.22 1.72
CA VAL A 34 10.87 -4.82 2.94
C VAL A 34 9.73 -5.75 2.56
N PRO A 35 9.62 -6.96 3.15
CA PRO A 35 8.48 -7.84 2.93
C PRO A 35 7.14 -7.12 3.09
N LEU A 36 6.26 -7.30 2.11
CA LEU A 36 4.87 -6.86 2.20
C LEU A 36 4.04 -7.98 2.81
N THR A 37 3.24 -7.64 3.80
CA THR A 37 2.55 -8.60 4.67
C THR A 37 1.03 -8.57 4.49
N THR A 38 0.50 -7.46 3.98
CA THR A 38 -0.94 -7.29 3.77
C THR A 38 -1.22 -6.30 2.64
N LEU A 39 -2.37 -6.46 1.99
CA LEU A 39 -2.89 -5.58 0.94
C LEU A 39 -4.35 -5.26 1.21
N CYS A 40 -4.78 -4.05 0.85
CA CYS A 40 -6.20 -3.73 0.72
C CYS A 40 -6.43 -2.72 -0.42
N THR A 41 -7.68 -2.60 -0.87
CA THR A 41 -8.10 -1.68 -1.92
C THR A 41 -9.36 -0.93 -1.48
N ASP A 42 -9.69 0.16 -2.17
CA ASP A 42 -10.94 0.89 -1.99
C ASP A 42 -12.11 0.22 -2.74
N ILE A 43 -13.33 0.65 -2.46
CA ILE A 43 -14.54 0.07 -3.07
C ILE A 43 -14.54 0.33 -4.57
N SER A 44 -14.00 1.48 -5.00
CA SER A 44 -13.89 1.85 -6.41
C SER A 44 -12.71 1.18 -7.14
N THR A 45 -11.86 0.43 -6.44
CA THR A 45 -10.66 -0.26 -6.95
C THR A 45 -9.65 0.65 -7.66
N LYS A 46 -9.57 1.91 -7.26
CA LYS A 46 -8.67 2.92 -7.84
C LYS A 46 -7.38 3.09 -7.05
N MET A 47 -7.38 2.66 -5.79
CA MET A 47 -6.26 2.76 -4.87
C MET A 47 -5.88 1.37 -4.37
N LEU A 48 -4.57 1.17 -4.20
CA LEU A 48 -4.01 0.00 -3.57
C LEU A 48 -3.18 0.43 -2.37
N LEU A 49 -3.39 -0.22 -1.23
CA LEU A 49 -2.61 -0.04 -0.02
C LEU A 49 -1.85 -1.33 0.29
N ALA A 50 -0.61 -1.19 0.76
CA ALA A 50 0.18 -2.31 1.25
C ALA A 50 0.80 -2.01 2.61
N GLY A 51 0.80 -3.00 3.48
CA GLY A 51 1.50 -2.98 4.77
C GLY A 51 2.77 -3.81 4.71
N SER A 52 3.78 -3.43 5.48
CA SER A 52 5.07 -4.12 5.51
C SER A 52 5.46 -4.65 6.87
N LYS A 53 6.44 -5.54 6.86
CA LYS A 53 7.08 -6.11 8.06
C LYS A 53 7.76 -5.09 8.98
N GLU A 54 8.11 -3.91 8.47
CA GLU A 54 8.70 -2.83 9.27
C GLU A 54 7.68 -1.78 9.73
N GLY A 55 6.39 -2.01 9.50
CA GLY A 55 5.34 -1.10 9.94
C GLY A 55 5.03 0.04 8.97
N HIS A 56 5.51 -0.05 7.72
CA HIS A 56 5.22 0.96 6.69
C HIS A 56 3.92 0.66 5.97
N ILE A 57 3.16 1.71 5.67
CA ILE A 57 2.04 1.67 4.75
C ILE A 57 2.41 2.48 3.51
N MET A 58 2.09 1.92 2.35
CA MET A 58 2.30 2.54 1.06
C MET A 58 0.98 2.56 0.30
N ARG A 59 0.75 3.63 -0.47
CA ARG A 59 -0.45 3.84 -1.28
C ARG A 59 -0.08 4.06 -2.73
N TRP A 60 -0.73 3.32 -3.62
CA TRP A 60 -0.62 3.48 -5.06
C TRP A 60 -1.96 3.86 -5.69
N SER A 61 -1.89 4.71 -6.72
CA SER A 61 -3.01 4.91 -7.64
C SER A 61 -2.89 3.94 -8.81
N ILE A 62 -3.92 3.11 -8.99
CA ILE A 62 -4.01 2.08 -10.03
C ILE A 62 -5.11 2.36 -11.05
N ALA A 63 -5.88 3.45 -10.88
CA ALA A 63 -7.03 3.79 -11.71
C ALA A 63 -6.70 3.83 -13.21
N SER A 64 -5.69 4.62 -13.61
CA SER A 64 -5.32 4.76 -15.03
C SER A 64 -4.85 3.44 -15.64
N PHE A 65 -4.18 2.59 -14.87
CA PHE A 65 -3.77 1.27 -15.33
C PHE A 65 -4.98 0.36 -15.59
N LEU A 66 -6.00 0.39 -14.72
CA LEU A 66 -7.20 -0.44 -14.89
C LEU A 66 -8.09 0.03 -16.04
N GLU A 67 -8.07 1.32 -16.38
CA GLU A 67 -8.81 1.86 -17.54
C GLU A 67 -8.23 1.35 -18.86
N ASP A 68 -6.90 1.33 -19.00
CA ASP A 68 -6.20 0.84 -20.19
C ASP A 68 -4.83 0.25 -19.81
N PRO A 69 -4.77 -1.07 -19.51
CA PRO A 69 -3.55 -1.74 -19.05
C PRO A 69 -2.43 -1.80 -20.10
N GLU A 70 -2.76 -1.74 -21.39
CA GLU A 70 -1.80 -1.88 -22.50
C GLU A 70 -1.11 -0.55 -22.84
N ASN A 71 -1.68 0.56 -22.37
CA ASN A 71 -1.11 1.88 -22.60
C ASN A 71 0.09 2.12 -21.69
N SER A 72 1.27 2.10 -22.30
CA SER A 72 2.56 2.35 -21.63
C SER A 72 2.68 3.71 -20.93
N LYS A 73 1.77 4.66 -21.20
CA LYS A 73 1.71 5.95 -20.49
C LYS A 73 0.97 5.86 -19.15
N ASN A 74 0.15 4.83 -18.94
CA ASN A 74 -0.60 4.62 -17.71
C ASN A 74 0.32 4.02 -16.64
N GLN A 75 1.08 4.89 -15.99
CA GLN A 75 1.98 4.50 -14.91
C GLN A 75 1.19 4.36 -13.61
N ILE A 76 1.41 3.24 -12.92
CA ILE A 76 0.99 3.08 -11.52
C ILE A 76 1.95 3.88 -10.66
N LYS A 77 1.42 4.81 -9.88
CA LYS A 77 2.21 5.75 -9.09
C LYS A 77 2.05 5.42 -7.62
N GLU A 78 3.17 5.29 -6.92
CA GLU A 78 3.16 5.38 -5.46
C GLU A 78 2.96 6.85 -5.07
N GLU A 79 1.93 7.13 -4.30
CA GLU A 79 1.54 8.49 -3.94
C GLU A 79 1.99 8.84 -2.52
N LEU A 80 1.89 7.88 -1.61
CA LEU A 80 2.17 8.07 -0.18
C LEU A 80 2.93 6.87 0.37
N CYS A 81 3.88 7.15 1.26
CA CYS A 81 4.50 6.15 2.12
C CYS A 81 4.68 6.75 3.52
N TRP A 82 4.21 6.05 4.55
CA TRP A 82 4.38 6.48 5.93
C TRP A 82 4.63 5.30 6.85
N ARG A 83 5.27 5.57 8.00
CA ARG A 83 5.46 4.57 9.04
C ARG A 83 4.27 4.61 9.99
N ALA A 84 3.41 3.59 9.92
CA ALA A 84 2.25 3.48 10.79
C ALA A 84 2.59 2.85 12.15
N HIS A 85 3.42 1.82 12.11
CA HIS A 85 3.76 1.01 13.27
C HIS A 85 5.28 0.92 13.44
N SER A 86 5.72 0.63 14.66
CA SER A 86 7.13 0.38 14.94
C SER A 86 7.57 -1.00 14.45
N THR A 87 6.61 -1.93 14.29
CA THR A 87 6.80 -3.32 13.86
C THR A 87 5.79 -3.72 12.78
N GLU A 88 5.82 -5.00 12.37
CA GLU A 88 5.03 -5.59 11.29
C GLU A 88 3.54 -5.24 11.34
N VAL A 89 3.02 -4.81 10.18
CA VAL A 89 1.59 -4.65 9.96
C VAL A 89 1.02 -6.01 9.59
N VAL A 90 0.01 -6.46 10.32
CA VAL A 90 -0.62 -7.76 10.08
C VAL A 90 -1.93 -7.64 9.33
N ASP A 91 -2.58 -6.46 9.37
CA ASP A 91 -3.84 -6.25 8.66
C ASP A 91 -4.09 -4.78 8.30
N LEU A 92 -4.88 -4.58 7.25
CA LEU A 92 -5.23 -3.30 6.66
C LEU A 92 -6.69 -3.23 6.23
N PHE A 93 -7.35 -2.14 6.60
CA PHE A 93 -8.72 -1.86 6.20
C PHE A 93 -8.87 -0.39 5.78
N HIS A 94 -9.60 -0.14 4.70
CA HIS A 94 -9.88 1.21 4.21
C HIS A 94 -11.40 1.47 4.24
N GLU A 95 -11.80 2.44 5.06
CA GLU A 95 -13.16 2.95 5.17
C GLU A 95 -13.28 4.22 4.33
N GLU A 96 -13.78 4.07 3.11
CA GLU A 96 -13.79 5.12 2.09
C GLU A 96 -14.71 6.29 2.46
N GLU A 97 -15.91 6.02 3.00
CA GLU A 97 -16.87 7.08 3.37
C GLU A 97 -16.34 8.03 4.44
N LYS A 98 -15.48 7.53 5.33
CA LYS A 98 -14.87 8.32 6.40
C LYS A 98 -13.46 8.79 6.06
N ASN A 99 -12.93 8.36 4.91
CA ASN A 99 -11.56 8.62 4.47
C ASN A 99 -10.51 8.14 5.49
N VAL A 100 -10.72 6.95 6.06
CA VAL A 100 -9.88 6.39 7.13
C VAL A 100 -9.22 5.09 6.68
N VAL A 101 -7.92 4.97 6.93
CA VAL A 101 -7.20 3.69 6.91
C VAL A 101 -7.01 3.21 8.35
N VAL A 102 -7.39 1.96 8.60
CA VAL A 102 -7.16 1.26 9.87
C VAL A 102 -6.04 0.25 9.67
N THR A 103 -5.08 0.24 10.59
CA THR A 103 -3.89 -0.61 10.55
C THR A 103 -3.79 -1.40 11.84
N ALA A 104 -3.50 -2.71 11.75
CA ALA A 104 -3.23 -3.56 12.91
C ALA A 104 -1.80 -4.12 12.85
N SER A 105 -1.16 -4.32 14.00
CA SER A 105 0.26 -4.70 14.06
C SER A 105 0.57 -5.70 15.19
N ILE A 106 1.69 -6.41 15.03
CA ILE A 106 2.33 -7.23 16.08
C ILE A 106 2.71 -6.38 17.30
N ASP A 107 2.85 -5.06 17.16
CA ASP A 107 3.05 -4.15 18.30
C ASP A 107 1.86 -4.11 19.29
N GLY A 108 0.76 -4.80 18.98
CA GLY A 108 -0.43 -4.92 19.83
C GLY A 108 -1.39 -3.75 19.72
N SER A 109 -1.17 -2.83 18.79
CA SER A 109 -2.02 -1.67 18.55
C SER A 109 -2.82 -1.76 17.26
N VAL A 110 -3.99 -1.11 17.26
CA VAL A 110 -4.77 -0.83 16.06
C VAL A 110 -4.88 0.69 15.93
N ARG A 111 -4.40 1.24 14.83
CA ARG A 111 -4.24 2.69 14.61
C ARG A 111 -5.08 3.16 13.44
N LEU A 112 -5.50 4.43 13.51
CA LEU A 112 -6.31 5.08 12.50
C LEU A 112 -5.51 6.20 11.85
N TRP A 113 -5.65 6.31 10.53
CA TRP A 113 -4.96 7.25 9.69
C TRP A 113 -5.93 7.86 8.70
N HIS A 114 -5.73 9.13 8.35
CA HIS A 114 -6.51 9.74 7.28
C HIS A 114 -5.97 9.30 5.92
N ALA A 115 -6.82 8.73 5.05
CA ALA A 115 -6.38 7.96 3.87
C ALA A 115 -5.70 8.81 2.78
N MET A 116 -5.97 10.12 2.74
CA MET A 116 -5.43 11.02 1.70
C MET A 116 -4.13 11.72 2.05
N ASN A 117 -3.82 11.87 3.32
CA ASN A 117 -2.64 12.62 3.78
C ASN A 117 -1.85 11.85 4.86
N SER A 118 -2.30 10.65 5.24
CA SER A 118 -1.66 9.75 6.20
C SER A 118 -1.42 10.38 7.58
N TYR A 119 -2.28 11.32 7.97
CA TYR A 119 -2.23 11.90 9.31
C TYR A 119 -2.78 10.93 10.33
N TYR A 120 -2.12 10.87 11.48
CA TYR A 120 -2.55 10.00 12.57
C TYR A 120 -3.81 10.56 13.24
N LEU A 121 -4.84 9.72 13.36
CA LEU A 121 -6.13 10.08 13.95
C LEU A 121 -6.31 9.49 15.36
N GLY A 122 -5.50 8.50 15.74
CA GLY A 122 -5.53 7.86 17.05
C GLY A 122 -5.45 6.34 16.98
N TYR A 123 -5.79 5.70 18.09
CA TYR A 123 -5.75 4.24 18.24
C TYR A 123 -6.95 3.70 19.01
N PHE A 124 -7.29 2.45 18.79
CA PHE A 124 -8.36 1.78 19.54
C PHE A 124 -7.98 1.59 21.02
N GLY A 125 -8.93 1.83 21.92
CA GLY A 125 -8.71 1.78 23.36
C GLY A 125 -8.20 3.09 23.98
N GLN A 126 -7.96 4.12 23.17
CA GLN A 126 -7.63 5.44 23.69
C GLN A 126 -8.81 6.06 24.47
N PRO A 127 -8.56 6.89 25.50
CA PRO A 127 -9.62 7.47 26.32
C PRO A 127 -10.42 8.58 25.61
N ARG A 128 -9.88 9.15 24.53
CA ARG A 128 -10.49 10.25 23.77
C ARG A 128 -11.29 9.72 22.58
N LYS A 129 -12.40 10.39 22.26
CA LYS A 129 -13.13 10.11 21.03
C LYS A 129 -12.27 10.45 19.81
N PHE A 130 -12.50 9.76 18.70
CA PHE A 130 -11.85 10.09 17.43
C PHE A 130 -12.45 11.38 16.86
N GLU A 131 -11.60 12.35 16.53
CA GLU A 131 -11.96 13.56 15.80
C GLU A 131 -11.49 13.40 14.35
N LEU A 132 -12.35 12.84 13.49
CA LEU A 132 -11.99 12.54 12.09
C LEU A 132 -11.99 13.78 11.20
N SER A 133 -12.70 14.84 11.60
CA SER A 133 -12.85 16.07 10.83
C SER A 133 -11.73 17.09 11.05
N ASP A 134 -11.03 17.03 12.19
CA ASP A 134 -9.94 17.96 12.49
C ASP A 134 -8.59 17.37 12.05
N ILE A 135 -8.30 17.55 10.76
CA ILE A 135 -7.01 17.21 10.14
C ILE A 135 -5.99 18.35 10.21
N SER A 136 -6.28 19.43 10.96
CA SER A 136 -5.37 20.59 11.05
C SER A 136 -4.11 20.28 11.86
N ARG A 137 -4.15 19.24 12.70
CA ARG A 137 -3.06 18.86 13.59
C ARG A 137 -2.30 17.66 13.05
N LEU A 138 -1.06 17.91 12.66
CA LEU A 138 -0.13 16.88 12.23
C LEU A 138 0.52 16.25 13.47
N ILE A 139 -0.15 15.24 14.03
CA ILE A 139 0.31 14.49 15.20
C ILE A 139 0.92 13.17 14.70
N LEU A 140 1.98 12.72 15.36
CA LEU A 140 2.53 11.38 15.17
C LEU A 140 2.23 10.51 16.40
N PRO A 141 2.13 9.19 16.24
CA PRO A 141 2.24 8.28 17.39
C PRO A 141 3.54 8.53 18.15
N CYS A 142 3.53 8.30 19.47
CA CYS A 142 4.69 8.59 20.32
C CYS A 142 5.94 7.76 19.99
N ASP A 143 5.78 6.63 19.33
CA ASP A 143 6.83 5.70 18.92
C ASP A 143 7.30 5.88 17.47
N ILE A 144 6.71 6.83 16.73
CA ILE A 144 7.05 7.13 15.35
C ILE A 144 7.63 8.55 15.25
N ASN A 145 8.77 8.67 14.58
CA ASN A 145 9.48 9.94 14.39
C ASN A 145 9.58 10.39 12.92
N THR A 146 8.96 9.65 12.00
CA THR A 146 8.96 9.93 10.57
C THR A 146 7.60 10.41 10.10
N PHE A 147 7.56 11.57 9.46
CA PHE A 147 6.36 12.06 8.80
C PHE A 147 6.11 11.34 7.47
N PRO A 148 4.85 11.30 7.01
CA PRO A 148 4.52 10.78 5.69
C PRO A 148 5.31 11.43 4.56
N ILE A 149 5.69 10.60 3.60
CA ILE A 149 6.42 11.01 2.40
C ILE A 149 5.41 11.07 1.26
N ILE A 150 5.18 12.28 0.75
CA ILE A 150 4.46 12.49 -0.52
C ILE A 150 5.48 12.32 -1.64
N ILE A 151 5.27 11.30 -2.46
CA ILE A 151 6.18 11.01 -3.58
C ILE A 151 5.78 11.90 -4.74
N LYS A 152 6.56 12.98 -4.92
CA LYS A 152 6.45 13.85 -6.09
C LYS A 152 7.23 13.25 -7.24
N GLU A 153 6.64 13.28 -8.42
CA GLU A 153 7.21 12.79 -9.66
C GLU A 153 8.61 13.41 -9.89
N ARG A 154 9.67 12.61 -9.70
CA ARG A 154 10.97 12.87 -10.29
C ARG A 154 11.21 11.79 -11.33
N SER A 155 11.19 12.22 -12.58
CA SER A 155 11.58 11.47 -13.76
C SER A 155 12.96 10.84 -13.57
N LYS A 156 12.99 9.62 -13.03
CA LYS A 156 14.07 8.62 -13.12
C LYS A 156 13.62 7.37 -12.37
N HIS A 157 12.86 6.51 -13.03
CA HIS A 157 12.85 5.09 -12.69
C HIS A 157 13.52 4.33 -13.81
N MET A 158 14.65 3.71 -13.47
CA MET A 158 15.19 2.62 -14.26
C MET A 158 14.25 1.43 -14.03
N GLU A 159 13.34 1.19 -14.97
CA GLU A 159 12.81 -0.15 -15.17
C GLU A 159 14.02 -1.05 -15.45
N LYS A 160 14.57 -1.69 -14.42
CA LYS A 160 15.47 -2.82 -14.64
C LYS A 160 14.57 -3.94 -15.12
N ASN A 161 14.51 -4.12 -16.44
CA ASN A 161 14.00 -5.32 -17.08
C ASN A 161 14.76 -6.55 -16.55
N LYS A 162 14.35 -7.08 -15.39
CA LYS A 162 14.69 -8.43 -14.98
C LYS A 162 13.58 -9.32 -15.49
N LYS A 163 13.89 -10.01 -16.57
CA LYS A 163 13.09 -11.10 -17.12
C LYS A 163 13.12 -12.22 -16.07
N PHE A 164 12.06 -12.36 -15.28
CA PHE A 164 11.86 -13.56 -14.49
C PHE A 164 10.78 -14.39 -15.17
N GLU A 165 11.15 -15.59 -15.62
CA GLU A 165 10.19 -16.60 -16.02
C GLU A 165 9.65 -17.25 -14.75
N TYR A 166 8.36 -17.04 -14.47
CA TYR A 166 7.63 -17.82 -13.49
C TYR A 166 6.45 -18.50 -14.17
N PRO A 167 6.67 -19.63 -14.85
CA PRO A 167 5.58 -20.42 -15.40
C PRO A 167 4.92 -21.15 -14.23
N LEU A 168 3.93 -20.53 -13.60
CA LEU A 168 2.95 -21.27 -12.82
C LEU A 168 2.06 -22.03 -13.82
N MET A 169 2.56 -23.18 -14.27
CA MET A 169 1.80 -24.17 -15.00
C MET A 169 0.99 -24.95 -13.96
N LEU A 170 -0.27 -24.60 -13.79
CA LEU A 170 -1.21 -25.48 -13.10
C LEU A 170 -1.49 -26.65 -14.02
N ASP A 171 -1.25 -27.87 -13.54
CA ASP A 171 -1.68 -29.09 -14.23
C ASP A 171 -3.19 -28.98 -14.48
N ARG A 172 -3.55 -28.81 -15.75
CA ARG A 172 -4.92 -29.00 -16.23
C ARG A 172 -5.02 -30.40 -16.78
N ASP A 173 -5.34 -31.35 -15.90
CA ASP A 173 -5.90 -32.65 -16.22
C ASP A 173 -6.75 -33.06 -14.98
N LYS A 174 -8.07 -33.29 -15.01
CA LYS A 174 -9.02 -33.65 -16.07
C LYS A 174 -10.39 -33.02 -15.81
#